data_AF-A0A177EWI8-F1
#
_entry.id   AF-A0A177EWI8-F1
#
_cell.length_a   1.000
_cell.length_b   1.000
_cell.length_c   1.000
_cell.angle_alpha   90.00
_cell.angle_beta   90.00
_cell.angle_gamma   90.00
#
_symmetry.space_group_name_H-M   'P 1'
#
loop_
_entity.id
_entity.type
_entity.pdbx_description
1 polymer ?
#
loop_
_entity_poly.entity_id
_entity_poly.type
_entity_poly.pdbx_seq_one_letter_code
_entity_poly.pdbx_strand_id
1 'polypeptide(L)'
;MLRPSRGLISNGVRHVVDILTPPPNLYRYRPALGPRCMITLPSRSALETATRQSAQQSAQTTGAELGAKKPGGESDTRYSFAWRFARSWTWRLFVIAPPLLVLFMSFPYTIMRVQGASMAPLFNINSSPHLPPTAPDVILVKKVKGIEAWPNLTRDGSSRLTLKRGQIVVFYAPHDPTKLAVKRVIGVPGDRVKPLPGYPGGDDPVIVPYNHIWVEGDANSREKSMDSNYFGPLSQNMVLGLVTAVLPPWAWPVAVRGDEHDYPAKTSGRLEKDVVQHAKLDPDTEASKQDDPFEDGRAAIELAMMRQNRDQMITMIRDKSKFERMKTMYERAKTELKHGTGESREVASGLVEELQVLFESVGLNKDGNVMPPALRSLKRGRTDEREVEKQKRLDEYLARQRQASNDGIGSQA
;
A
#
# COMPACT_ATOMS: atom_id res chain seq x y z
N MET A 1 -32.80 57.94 8.93
CA MET A 1 -31.86 58.47 9.94
C MET A 1 -31.68 57.42 11.03
N LEU A 2 -30.51 56.81 11.12
CA LEU A 2 -29.76 56.42 12.34
C LEU A 2 -28.66 55.42 11.93
N ARG A 3 -27.47 55.64 12.50
CA ARG A 3 -26.13 55.21 12.05
C ARG A 3 -25.85 53.71 12.26
N PRO A 4 -24.95 53.09 11.47
CA PRO A 4 -24.34 51.81 11.81
C PRO A 4 -23.09 52.00 12.69
N SER A 5 -22.96 51.21 13.77
CA SER A 5 -21.74 51.15 14.59
C SER A 5 -20.73 50.19 13.96
N ARG A 6 -19.52 50.69 13.72
CA ARG A 6 -18.36 49.97 13.19
C ARG A 6 -17.91 48.88 14.17
N GLY A 7 -17.90 47.63 13.71
CA GLY A 7 -17.25 46.51 14.39
C GLY A 7 -15.74 46.57 14.23
N LEU A 8 -15.02 46.39 15.34
CA LEU A 8 -13.58 46.28 15.38
C LEU A 8 -13.12 45.04 14.62
N ILE A 9 -12.15 45.24 13.72
CA ILE A 9 -11.37 44.20 13.07
C ILE A 9 -10.34 43.72 14.09
N SER A 10 -10.49 42.50 14.62
CA SER A 10 -9.42 41.84 15.37
C SER A 10 -8.48 41.15 14.37
N ASN A 11 -7.20 41.51 14.49
CA ASN A 11 -6.13 40.98 13.66
C ASN A 11 -5.90 39.51 13.98
N GLY A 12 -6.30 38.62 13.06
CA GLY A 12 -5.93 37.22 13.08
C GLY A 12 -4.42 37.06 12.89
N VAL A 13 -3.74 36.58 13.93
CA VAL A 13 -2.33 36.20 13.91
C VAL A 13 -2.18 35.00 12.98
N ARG A 14 -1.52 35.22 11.84
CA ARG A 14 -1.10 34.16 10.91
C ARG A 14 0.14 33.49 11.49
N HIS A 15 0.05 32.21 11.84
CA HIS A 15 1.22 31.38 12.05
C HIS A 15 1.72 30.87 10.69
N VAL A 16 2.74 31.56 10.17
CA VAL A 16 3.60 31.10 9.07
C VAL A 16 4.55 30.06 9.66
N VAL A 17 4.60 28.88 9.05
CA VAL A 17 5.65 27.89 9.30
C VAL A 17 6.42 27.78 7.99
N ASP A 18 7.58 28.44 7.96
CA ASP A 18 8.51 28.36 6.83
C ASP A 18 9.23 27.02 6.84
N ILE A 19 9.14 26.31 5.71
CA ILE A 19 9.92 25.12 5.42
C ILE A 19 11.27 25.61 4.85
N LEU A 20 12.36 25.32 5.55
CA LEU A 20 13.71 25.58 5.06
C LEU A 20 13.99 24.76 3.78
N THR A 21 14.03 25.43 2.64
CA THR A 21 14.89 25.05 1.51
C THR A 21 16.33 25.51 1.77
N PRO A 22 17.36 24.80 1.29
CA PRO A 22 18.75 25.21 1.51
C PRO A 22 19.07 26.54 0.77
N PRO A 23 19.84 27.47 1.37
CA PRO A 23 20.09 28.77 0.77
C PRO A 23 21.13 28.69 -0.35
N PRO A 24 21.00 29.49 -1.43
CA PRO A 24 22.08 29.71 -2.36
C PRO A 24 23.07 30.74 -1.78
N ASN A 25 24.35 30.39 -1.85
CA ASN A 25 25.53 31.23 -1.94
C ASN A 25 25.57 32.60 -1.21
N LEU A 26 26.48 32.61 -0.24
CA LEU A 26 27.06 33.71 0.54
C LEU A 26 27.46 34.95 -0.27
N TYR A 27 27.03 36.13 0.18
CA TYR A 27 27.84 37.36 0.09
C TYR A 27 27.69 38.24 1.34
N ARG A 28 28.86 38.50 1.96
CA ARG A 28 29.31 39.69 2.72
C ARG A 28 28.41 40.27 3.82
N TYR A 29 28.91 40.21 5.05
CA TYR A 29 29.21 41.44 5.81
C TYR A 29 30.40 41.26 6.76
N ARG A 30 31.24 42.30 6.83
CA ARG A 30 32.53 42.41 7.55
C ARG A 30 32.36 42.46 9.07
N PRO A 31 33.29 41.90 9.86
CA PRO A 31 33.53 42.37 11.22
C PRO A 31 34.59 43.49 11.25
N ALA A 32 34.44 44.39 12.23
CA ALA A 32 35.35 45.48 12.53
C ALA A 32 36.71 44.98 13.04
N LEU A 33 37.80 45.56 12.53
CA LEU A 33 39.18 45.27 12.91
C LEU A 33 39.75 46.41 13.76
N GLY A 34 40.24 46.05 14.95
CA GLY A 34 41.20 46.83 15.74
C GLY A 34 42.62 46.81 15.15
N PRO A 35 43.62 47.39 15.84
CA PRO A 35 44.62 48.21 15.18
C PRO A 35 45.73 47.45 14.42
N ARG A 36 45.99 48.02 13.24
CA ARG A 36 47.14 47.92 12.32
C ARG A 36 48.44 47.34 12.90
N CYS A 37 48.84 46.18 12.36
CA CYS A 37 50.24 45.78 12.27
C CYS A 37 50.73 46.13 10.85
N MET A 38 51.67 47.08 10.73
CA MET A 38 52.29 47.47 9.47
C MET A 38 53.27 46.38 9.03
N ILE A 39 52.94 45.65 7.97
CA ILE A 39 53.92 44.81 7.26
C ILE A 39 54.61 45.73 6.24
N THR A 40 55.88 46.02 6.50
CA THR A 40 56.76 46.73 5.58
C THR A 40 57.07 45.82 4.39
N LEU A 41 56.82 46.31 3.17
CA LEU A 41 57.25 45.63 1.95
C LEU A 41 58.78 45.79 1.81
N PRO A 42 59.52 44.71 1.49
CA PRO A 42 60.96 44.82 1.24
C PRO A 42 61.24 45.63 -0.04
N SER A 43 62.27 46.47 -0.01
CA SER A 43 62.71 47.28 -1.14
C SER A 43 63.12 46.42 -2.35
N ARG A 44 62.83 46.91 -3.56
CA ARG A 44 63.11 46.26 -4.87
C ARG A 44 64.54 45.69 -5.03
N SER A 45 65.53 46.22 -4.32
CA SER A 45 66.92 45.74 -4.34
C SER A 45 67.14 44.35 -3.72
N ALA A 46 66.26 43.90 -2.81
CA ALA A 46 66.35 42.57 -2.20
C ALA A 46 65.75 41.45 -3.07
N LEU A 47 64.91 41.81 -4.05
CA LEU A 47 64.28 40.85 -4.97
C LEU A 47 65.21 40.48 -6.14
N GLU A 48 66.05 41.42 -6.60
CA GLU A 48 67.00 41.23 -7.70
C GLU A 48 68.24 40.41 -7.32
N THR A 49 68.64 40.44 -6.04
CA THR A 49 69.75 39.62 -5.53
C THR A 49 69.35 38.14 -5.39
N ALA A 50 68.10 37.86 -5.02
CA ALA A 50 67.56 36.50 -4.93
C ALA A 50 67.36 35.84 -6.32
N THR A 51 66.99 36.62 -7.35
CA THR A 51 66.80 36.09 -8.72
C THR A 51 68.12 35.84 -9.46
N ARG A 52 69.19 36.57 -9.14
CA ARG A 52 70.53 36.34 -9.71
C ARG A 52 71.21 35.09 -9.15
N GLN A 53 70.97 34.75 -7.89
CA GLN A 53 71.50 33.53 -7.27
C GLN A 53 70.84 32.25 -7.82
N SER A 54 69.53 32.29 -8.14
CA SER A 54 68.84 31.16 -8.77
C SER A 54 69.19 30.97 -10.25
N ALA A 55 69.63 32.03 -10.95
CA ALA A 55 70.00 31.97 -12.37
C ALA A 55 71.47 31.56 -12.60
N GLN A 56 72.36 31.70 -11.60
CA GLN A 56 73.74 31.23 -11.69
C GLN A 56 73.92 29.76 -11.31
N GLN A 57 72.95 29.14 -10.60
CA GLN A 57 72.98 27.71 -10.29
C GLN A 57 72.49 26.80 -11.44
N SER A 58 71.81 27.34 -12.46
CA SER A 58 71.31 26.57 -13.60
C SER A 58 72.22 26.59 -14.84
N ALA A 59 73.34 27.33 -14.81
CA ALA A 59 74.25 27.49 -15.95
C ALA A 59 75.64 26.80 -15.79
N GLN A 60 75.88 26.10 -14.68
CA GLN A 60 77.11 25.33 -14.44
C GLN A 60 76.87 23.83 -14.41
N THR A 61 76.23 23.26 -15.43
CA THR A 61 76.40 21.82 -15.72
C THR A 61 76.07 21.51 -17.19
N THR A 62 76.88 22.02 -18.12
CA THR A 62 76.98 21.45 -19.48
C THR A 62 78.44 21.44 -19.91
N GLY A 63 79.02 20.24 -20.01
CA GLY A 63 80.34 19.99 -20.55
C GLY A 63 80.79 18.55 -20.29
N ALA A 64 81.17 17.84 -21.36
CA ALA A 64 81.81 16.52 -21.44
C ALA A 64 80.92 15.27 -21.48
N GLU A 65 80.40 15.02 -22.69
CA GLU A 65 80.55 13.81 -23.53
C GLU A 65 81.11 12.49 -22.94
N LEU A 66 80.44 11.39 -23.35
CA LEU A 66 80.87 9.99 -23.56
C LEU A 66 80.19 8.92 -22.68
N GLY A 67 79.36 8.09 -23.33
CA GLY A 67 78.95 6.78 -22.79
C GLY A 67 77.59 6.29 -23.28
N ALA A 68 77.59 5.54 -24.38
CA ALA A 68 76.41 4.91 -24.98
C ALA A 68 75.65 3.96 -24.03
N LYS A 69 74.30 4.05 -24.00
CA LYS A 69 73.41 2.88 -23.81
C LYS A 69 71.96 3.18 -24.24
N LYS A 70 71.35 2.19 -24.89
CA LYS A 70 70.01 2.12 -25.53
C LYS A 70 68.83 2.55 -24.63
N PRO A 71 67.66 2.92 -25.21
CA PRO A 71 66.47 3.27 -24.45
C PRO A 71 65.76 2.00 -23.96
N GLY A 72 65.59 1.88 -22.65
CA GLY A 72 64.73 0.90 -21.98
C GLY A 72 63.80 1.66 -21.06
N GLY A 73 62.49 1.49 -21.26
CA GLY A 73 61.45 2.36 -20.72
C GLY A 73 61.23 2.26 -19.22
N GLU A 74 60.81 3.37 -18.62
CA GLU A 74 60.14 3.38 -17.32
C GLU A 74 59.44 4.75 -17.11
N SER A 75 58.22 4.91 -17.63
CA SER A 75 57.37 6.07 -17.25
C SER A 75 55.86 5.83 -17.37
N ASP A 76 55.38 4.58 -17.24
CA ASP A 76 53.95 4.25 -17.40
C ASP A 76 53.27 3.61 -16.16
N THR A 77 53.96 3.53 -15.02
CA THR A 77 53.46 2.76 -13.86
C THR A 77 52.75 3.59 -12.79
N ARG A 78 52.77 4.93 -12.85
CA ARG A 78 52.13 5.78 -11.83
C ARG A 78 50.72 6.27 -12.19
N TYR A 79 50.38 6.38 -13.48
CA TYR A 79 49.02 6.75 -13.93
C TYR A 79 48.05 5.56 -13.99
N SER A 80 48.53 4.31 -13.96
CA SER A 80 47.70 3.11 -14.09
C SER A 80 47.05 2.64 -12.78
N PHE A 81 47.59 3.01 -11.61
CA PHE A 81 47.04 2.57 -10.32
C PHE A 81 45.81 3.40 -9.91
N ALA A 82 45.89 4.73 -9.99
CA ALA A 82 44.77 5.62 -9.65
C ALA A 82 43.53 5.39 -10.55
N TRP A 83 43.74 5.12 -11.85
CA TRP A 83 42.66 4.83 -12.80
C TRP A 83 41.96 3.50 -12.54
N ARG A 84 42.67 2.48 -12.03
CA ARG A 84 42.09 1.17 -11.68
C ARG A 84 41.25 1.23 -10.41
N PHE A 85 41.65 2.04 -9.42
CA PHE A 85 40.84 2.27 -8.21
C PHE A 85 39.61 3.13 -8.50
N ALA A 86 39.74 4.19 -9.30
CA ALA A 86 38.62 5.05 -9.68
C ALA A 86 37.53 4.28 -10.44
N ARG A 87 37.91 3.44 -11.41
CA ARG A 87 36.96 2.62 -12.22
C ARG A 87 36.23 1.55 -11.39
N SER A 88 36.89 0.96 -10.39
CA SER A 88 36.28 -0.01 -9.47
C SER A 88 35.29 0.66 -8.52
N TRP A 89 35.61 1.86 -8.04
CA TRP A 89 34.76 2.61 -7.12
C TRP A 89 33.51 3.18 -7.80
N THR A 90 33.63 3.66 -9.05
CA THR A 90 32.47 4.07 -9.85
C THR A 90 31.53 2.90 -10.11
N TRP A 91 32.05 1.72 -10.47
CA TRP A 91 31.21 0.54 -10.68
C TRP A 91 30.48 0.11 -9.40
N ARG A 92 31.17 0.15 -8.24
CA ARG A 92 30.55 -0.12 -6.94
C ARG A 92 29.46 0.89 -6.58
N LEU A 93 29.65 2.17 -6.86
CA LEU A 93 28.60 3.17 -6.68
C LEU A 93 27.37 2.87 -7.56
N PHE A 94 27.54 2.57 -8.84
CA PHE A 94 26.41 2.29 -9.73
C PHE A 94 25.69 0.96 -9.45
N VAL A 95 26.39 -0.05 -8.91
CA VAL A 95 25.79 -1.36 -8.61
C VAL A 95 25.24 -1.44 -7.18
N ILE A 96 25.91 -0.85 -6.20
CA ILE A 96 25.53 -0.96 -4.78
C ILE A 96 24.63 0.20 -4.34
N ALA A 97 24.80 1.41 -4.88
CA ALA A 97 24.01 2.55 -4.43
C ALA A 97 22.51 2.43 -4.75
N PRO A 98 22.05 1.97 -5.94
CA PRO A 98 20.62 1.85 -6.20
C PRO A 98 19.90 0.86 -5.27
N PRO A 99 20.41 -0.36 -5.01
CA PRO A 99 19.84 -1.25 -4.01
C PRO A 99 19.84 -0.66 -2.59
N LEU A 100 20.93 0.01 -2.18
CA LEU A 100 20.99 0.67 -0.87
C LEU A 100 20.01 1.85 -0.77
N LEU A 101 19.83 2.62 -1.84
CA LEU A 101 18.86 3.71 -1.91
C LEU A 101 17.45 3.16 -1.78
N VAL A 102 17.12 2.09 -2.52
CA VAL A 102 15.82 1.41 -2.41
C VAL A 102 15.61 0.89 -1.00
N LEU A 103 16.62 0.24 -0.39
CA LEU A 103 16.56 -0.26 0.99
C LEU A 103 16.31 0.87 2.00
N PHE A 104 17.00 2.00 1.84
CA PHE A 104 16.84 3.17 2.69
C PHE A 104 15.46 3.82 2.52
N MET A 105 14.99 3.95 1.28
CA MET A 105 13.66 4.49 0.98
C MET A 105 12.54 3.57 1.49
N SER A 106 12.74 2.25 1.43
CA SER A 106 11.82 1.24 1.96
C SER A 106 11.90 1.07 3.48
N PHE A 107 12.80 1.78 4.16
CA PHE A 107 12.97 1.61 5.60
C PHE A 107 11.65 1.93 6.32
N PRO A 108 11.12 1.02 7.16
CA PRO A 108 9.78 1.09 7.74
C PRO A 108 9.63 2.17 8.81
N TYR A 109 10.72 2.65 9.41
CA TYR A 109 10.68 3.57 10.53
C TYR A 109 11.14 4.97 10.08
N THR A 110 10.62 5.99 10.72
CA THR A 110 11.07 7.38 10.55
C THR A 110 11.07 8.07 11.90
N ILE A 111 11.99 9.00 12.08
CA ILE A 111 12.09 9.80 13.30
C ILE A 111 11.42 11.15 13.01
N MET A 112 10.52 11.56 13.88
CA MET A 112 9.78 12.80 13.74
C MET A 112 9.86 13.63 15.03
N ARG A 113 9.65 14.94 14.89
CA ARG A 113 9.57 15.88 16.02
C ARG A 113 8.12 16.30 16.20
N VAL A 114 7.62 16.25 17.43
CA VAL A 114 6.25 16.63 17.79
C VAL A 114 6.28 17.95 18.55
N GLN A 115 5.46 18.90 18.10
CA GLN A 115 5.27 20.18 18.76
C GLN A 115 3.79 20.42 19.00
N GLY A 116 3.45 21.07 20.12
CA GLY A 116 2.10 21.47 20.46
C GLY A 116 1.51 20.75 21.66
N ALA A 117 0.46 21.34 22.22
CA ALA A 117 -0.16 20.93 23.48
C ALA A 117 -1.22 19.81 23.31
N SER A 118 -1.60 19.43 22.09
CA SER A 118 -2.80 18.60 21.90
C SER A 118 -2.67 17.17 22.42
N MET A 119 -1.45 16.65 22.52
CA MET A 119 -1.15 15.32 23.04
C MET A 119 -0.63 15.35 24.47
N ALA A 120 -0.69 16.49 25.15
CA ALA A 120 -0.39 16.57 26.58
C ALA A 120 -1.47 15.82 27.38
N PRO A 121 -1.11 15.07 28.45
CA PRO A 121 0.20 15.04 29.08
C PRO A 121 1.20 14.04 28.49
N LEU A 122 0.81 13.19 27.54
CA LEU A 122 1.70 12.14 27.02
C LEU A 122 2.92 12.72 26.29
N PHE A 123 2.67 13.68 25.39
CA PHE A 123 3.71 14.42 24.68
C PHE A 123 3.68 15.88 25.08
N ASN A 124 4.86 16.49 25.11
CA ASN A 124 5.07 17.91 25.34
C ASN A 124 4.39 18.42 26.63
N ILE A 125 4.67 17.77 27.76
CA ILE A 125 4.07 18.04 29.08
C ILE A 125 4.00 19.54 29.42
N ASN A 126 5.06 20.30 29.07
CA ASN A 126 5.19 21.72 29.41
C ASN A 126 4.65 22.69 28.32
N SER A 127 3.95 22.19 27.31
CA SER A 127 3.39 23.04 26.25
C SER A 127 2.15 23.79 26.74
N SER A 128 2.31 25.09 26.96
CA SER A 128 1.22 26.02 27.24
C SER A 128 1.27 27.20 26.26
N PRO A 129 0.12 27.75 25.81
CA PRO A 129 0.09 28.92 24.93
C PRO A 129 0.79 30.16 25.50
N HIS A 130 0.91 30.24 26.83
CA HIS A 130 1.45 31.39 27.55
C HIS A 130 2.95 31.26 27.90
N LEU A 131 3.57 30.13 27.56
CA LEU A 131 4.98 29.86 27.85
C LEU A 131 5.80 29.86 26.55
N PRO A 132 7.11 30.13 26.62
CA PRO A 132 7.98 29.99 25.46
C PRO A 132 7.91 28.55 24.91
N PRO A 133 8.09 28.37 23.59
CA PRO A 133 7.99 27.06 22.97
C PRO A 133 8.99 26.10 23.62
N THR A 134 8.47 25.00 24.17
CA THR A 134 9.30 23.94 24.75
C THR A 134 10.03 23.19 23.63
N ALA A 135 11.16 22.56 23.96
CA ALA A 135 11.84 21.66 23.03
C ALA A 135 10.88 20.57 22.55
N PRO A 136 10.90 20.23 21.24
CA PRO A 136 10.02 19.20 20.69
C PRO A 136 10.39 17.81 21.20
N ASP A 137 9.37 17.02 21.49
CA ASP A 137 9.57 15.58 21.71
C ASP A 137 9.93 14.88 20.40
N VAL A 138 10.88 13.96 20.47
CA VAL A 138 11.28 13.14 19.31
C VAL A 138 10.59 11.80 19.41
N ILE A 139 9.92 11.39 18.34
CA ILE A 139 9.16 10.14 18.27
C ILE A 139 9.67 9.25 17.14
N LEU A 140 9.57 7.94 17.35
CA LEU A 140 9.80 6.92 16.35
C LEU A 140 8.46 6.48 15.76
N VAL A 141 8.34 6.57 14.45
CA VAL A 141 7.10 6.29 13.70
C VAL A 141 7.32 5.13 12.74
N LYS A 142 6.46 4.11 12.83
CA LYS A 142 6.38 3.00 11.88
C LYS A 142 5.47 3.39 10.72
N LYS A 143 6.04 3.63 9.53
CA LYS A 143 5.34 4.06 8.32
C LYS A 143 4.43 2.97 7.75
N VAL A 144 3.22 3.36 7.33
CA VAL A 144 2.24 2.46 6.69
C VAL A 144 2.77 1.92 5.36
N LYS A 145 3.30 2.81 4.51
CA LYS A 145 3.92 2.42 3.22
C LYS A 145 5.13 1.48 3.39
N GLY A 146 5.82 1.54 4.52
CA GLY A 146 6.91 0.60 4.84
C GLY A 146 6.40 -0.78 5.25
N ILE A 147 5.18 -0.87 5.80
CA ILE A 147 4.48 -2.13 6.08
C ILE A 147 3.99 -2.78 4.79
N GLU A 148 3.50 -1.98 3.84
CA GLU A 148 2.96 -2.44 2.55
C GLU A 148 4.01 -2.77 1.50
N ALA A 149 5.23 -2.22 1.61
CA ALA A 149 6.32 -2.48 0.65
C ALA A 149 7.16 -3.73 0.99
N TRP A 150 7.13 -4.18 2.25
CA TRP A 150 7.85 -5.38 2.71
C TRP A 150 7.20 -6.77 2.48
N PRO A 151 5.91 -6.95 2.10
CA PRO A 151 5.30 -8.26 1.85
C PRO A 151 5.93 -9.04 0.70
N ASN A 152 6.71 -8.39 -0.18
CA ASN A 152 7.43 -9.09 -1.24
C ASN A 152 8.60 -9.93 -0.71
N LEU A 153 9.01 -9.76 0.56
CA LEU A 153 10.06 -10.53 1.22
C LEU A 153 9.54 -11.57 2.23
N THR A 154 8.36 -11.34 2.82
CA THR A 154 7.68 -12.28 3.72
C THR A 154 6.31 -12.62 3.12
N ARG A 155 6.08 -13.90 2.81
CA ARG A 155 4.89 -14.51 2.18
C ARG A 155 3.60 -14.35 3.03
N ASP A 156 3.27 -13.12 3.40
CA ASP A 156 2.09 -12.75 4.17
C ASP A 156 1.35 -11.66 3.37
N GLY A 157 0.49 -12.12 2.46
CA GLY A 157 -0.11 -11.32 1.39
C GLY A 157 -1.23 -10.36 1.80
N SER A 158 -1.30 -9.92 3.07
CA SER A 158 -2.38 -9.03 3.51
C SER A 158 -2.06 -8.28 4.81
N SER A 159 -1.03 -7.46 4.84
CA SER A 159 -0.86 -6.52 5.96
C SER A 159 -1.47 -5.16 5.63
N ARG A 160 -2.79 -5.11 5.37
CA ARG A 160 -3.54 -3.84 5.53
C ARG A 160 -3.28 -3.37 6.97
N LEU A 161 -2.98 -2.09 7.16
CA LEU A 161 -2.69 -1.55 8.49
C LEU A 161 -3.91 -1.69 9.41
N THR A 162 -3.91 -2.70 10.27
CA THR A 162 -4.96 -2.86 11.27
C THR A 162 -4.70 -1.91 12.45
N LEU A 163 -5.33 -0.75 12.42
CA LEU A 163 -5.31 0.21 13.53
C LEU A 163 -6.12 -0.33 14.70
N LYS A 164 -5.55 -0.18 15.90
CA LYS A 164 -6.20 -0.54 17.17
C LYS A 164 -6.52 0.71 17.97
N ARG A 165 -7.58 0.61 18.78
CA ARG A 165 -7.97 1.63 19.76
C ARG A 165 -6.78 1.91 20.70
N GLY A 166 -6.61 3.16 21.12
CA GLY A 166 -5.53 3.61 21.99
C GLY A 166 -4.18 3.81 21.30
N GLN A 167 -3.99 3.35 20.06
CA GLN A 167 -2.76 3.63 19.30
C GLN A 167 -2.65 5.10 18.94
N ILE A 168 -1.43 5.58 18.73
CA ILE A 168 -1.16 6.94 18.32
C ILE A 168 -0.71 6.93 16.87
N VAL A 169 -1.38 7.75 16.07
CA VAL A 169 -1.18 7.84 14.62
C VAL A 169 -0.64 9.21 14.24
N VAL A 170 0.23 9.21 13.24
CA VAL A 170 0.65 10.40 12.52
C VAL A 170 -0.07 10.40 11.18
N PHE A 171 -0.75 11.49 10.85
CA PHE A 171 -1.56 11.60 9.63
C PHE A 171 -1.49 13.00 9.03
N TYR A 172 -1.88 13.10 7.76
CA TYR A 172 -2.02 14.37 7.06
C TYR A 172 -3.29 15.10 7.50
N ALA A 173 -3.17 16.34 7.95
CA ALA A 173 -4.32 17.08 8.47
C ALA A 173 -5.35 17.35 7.36
N PRO A 174 -6.66 17.09 7.59
CA PRO A 174 -7.68 17.24 6.54
C PRO A 174 -7.86 18.69 6.09
N HIS A 175 -7.57 19.66 6.95
CA HIS A 175 -7.63 21.09 6.64
C HIS A 175 -6.41 21.58 5.84
N ASP A 176 -5.28 20.88 5.94
CA ASP A 176 -4.02 21.25 5.29
C ASP A 176 -3.14 20.00 5.10
N PRO A 177 -3.16 19.37 3.90
CA PRO A 177 -2.44 18.13 3.65
C PRO A 177 -0.91 18.30 3.63
N THR A 178 -0.40 19.54 3.69
CA THR A 178 1.04 19.79 3.85
C THR A 178 1.49 19.58 5.29
N LYS A 179 0.56 19.60 6.25
CA LYS A 179 0.84 19.48 7.68
C LYS A 179 0.54 18.08 8.20
N LEU A 180 1.38 17.64 9.13
CA LEU A 180 1.21 16.37 9.85
C LEU A 180 0.69 16.66 11.25
N ALA A 181 -0.29 15.87 11.67
CA ALA A 181 -0.85 15.89 13.01
C ALA A 181 -0.61 14.56 13.71
N VAL A 182 -0.44 14.60 15.03
CA VAL A 182 -0.32 13.42 15.89
C VAL A 182 -1.52 13.38 16.81
N LYS A 183 -2.30 12.30 16.76
CA LYS A 183 -3.49 12.08 17.59
C LYS A 183 -3.61 10.62 18.01
N ARG A 184 -4.45 10.36 19.00
CA ARG A 184 -4.79 9.02 19.46
C ARG A 184 -6.03 8.49 18.77
N VAL A 185 -6.00 7.23 18.35
CA VAL A 185 -7.15 6.49 17.84
C VAL A 185 -8.07 6.15 18.99
N ILE A 186 -9.29 6.67 18.95
CA ILE A 186 -10.33 6.39 19.93
C ILE A 186 -11.27 5.30 19.39
N GLY A 187 -11.79 5.51 18.19
CA GLY A 187 -12.75 4.62 17.53
C GLY A 187 -12.20 4.05 16.22
N VAL A 188 -12.51 2.78 15.96
CA VAL A 188 -12.21 2.05 14.72
C VAL A 188 -13.52 1.71 13.99
N PRO A 189 -13.49 1.24 12.73
CA PRO A 189 -14.72 0.94 11.98
C PRO A 189 -15.70 0.07 12.76
N GLY A 190 -16.98 0.48 12.79
CA GLY A 190 -18.04 -0.19 13.54
C GLY A 190 -18.23 0.30 14.98
N ASP A 191 -17.35 1.16 15.49
CA ASP A 191 -17.54 1.82 16.79
C ASP A 191 -18.56 2.95 16.70
N ARG A 192 -19.23 3.21 17.82
CA ARG A 192 -20.08 4.38 18.00
C ARG A 192 -19.45 5.31 19.03
N VAL A 193 -19.21 6.56 18.64
CA VAL A 193 -18.54 7.57 19.45
C VAL A 193 -19.49 8.74 19.68
N LYS A 194 -19.67 9.13 20.94
CA LYS A 194 -20.33 10.39 21.27
C LYS A 194 -19.33 11.55 21.15
N PRO A 195 -19.52 12.51 20.22
CA PRO A 195 -18.61 13.62 20.06
C PRO A 195 -18.68 14.60 21.25
N LEU A 196 -17.67 15.46 21.38
CA LEU A 196 -17.68 16.57 22.31
C LEU A 196 -18.65 17.68 21.85
N PRO A 197 -19.21 18.47 22.79
CA PRO A 197 -20.11 19.57 22.45
C PRO A 197 -19.53 20.52 21.39
N GLY A 198 -20.38 20.94 20.46
CA GLY A 198 -20.01 21.81 19.34
C GLY A 198 -19.45 21.08 18.11
N TYR A 199 -19.63 19.76 18.01
CA TYR A 199 -19.37 19.02 16.78
C TYR A 199 -20.32 19.46 15.66
N PRO A 200 -19.83 19.73 14.44
CA PRO A 200 -20.67 20.21 13.34
C PRO A 200 -21.80 19.25 12.94
N GLY A 201 -21.66 17.96 13.22
CA GLY A 201 -22.70 16.95 12.97
C GLY A 201 -23.73 16.81 14.10
N GLY A 202 -23.73 17.70 15.10
CA GLY A 202 -24.65 17.66 16.24
C GLY A 202 -24.14 16.86 17.44
N ASP A 203 -25.01 16.67 18.44
CA ASP A 203 -24.70 15.92 19.66
C ASP A 203 -25.00 14.41 19.55
N ASP A 204 -25.46 13.97 18.37
CA ASP A 204 -25.80 12.58 18.10
C ASP A 204 -24.54 11.70 18.03
N PRO A 205 -24.61 10.45 18.53
CA PRO A 205 -23.51 9.51 18.43
C PRO A 205 -23.16 9.20 16.96
N VAL A 206 -21.89 9.31 16.62
CA VAL A 206 -21.37 9.06 15.27
C VAL A 206 -20.88 7.63 15.18
N ILE A 207 -21.33 6.89 14.17
CA ILE A 207 -20.79 5.57 13.83
C ILE A 207 -19.57 5.76 12.93
N VAL A 208 -18.45 5.12 13.27
CA VAL A 208 -17.22 5.17 12.48
C VAL A 208 -17.37 4.26 11.25
N PRO A 209 -17.32 4.80 10.02
CA PRO A 209 -17.54 4.02 8.81
C PRO A 209 -16.32 3.18 8.42
N TYR A 210 -16.51 2.33 7.40
CA TYR A 210 -15.43 1.54 6.81
C TYR A 210 -14.25 2.41 6.39
N ASN A 211 -13.04 1.91 6.60
CA ASN A 211 -11.78 2.59 6.27
C ASN A 211 -11.62 3.99 6.89
N HIS A 212 -12.32 4.28 7.99
CA HIS A 212 -12.17 5.51 8.75
C HIS A 212 -11.84 5.21 10.22
N ILE A 213 -11.35 6.21 10.93
CA ILE A 213 -11.01 6.18 12.36
C ILE A 213 -11.49 7.47 13.03
N TRP A 214 -11.84 7.38 14.31
CA TRP A 214 -12.07 8.56 15.14
C TRP A 214 -10.83 8.84 15.96
N VAL A 215 -10.25 10.03 15.84
CA VAL A 215 -9.01 10.41 16.52
C VAL A 215 -9.21 11.63 17.42
N GLU A 216 -8.60 11.60 18.60
CA GLU A 216 -8.67 12.71 19.57
C GLU A 216 -7.28 13.01 20.15
N GLY A 217 -7.08 14.24 20.63
CA GLY A 217 -5.91 14.61 21.42
C GLY A 217 -6.08 14.28 22.90
N ASP A 218 -4.97 14.02 23.60
CA ASP A 218 -4.99 13.71 25.04
C ASP A 218 -5.31 14.94 25.91
N ALA A 219 -5.20 16.17 25.37
CA ALA A 219 -5.39 17.41 26.12
C ALA A 219 -6.83 17.70 26.57
N ASN A 220 -7.79 16.82 26.23
CA ASN A 220 -9.23 16.87 26.55
C ASN A 220 -9.89 18.25 26.43
N SER A 221 -9.36 19.12 25.57
CA SER A 221 -9.76 20.52 25.45
C SER A 221 -9.87 20.89 23.99
N ARG A 222 -11.05 21.39 23.60
CA ARG A 222 -11.38 21.73 22.21
C ARG A 222 -10.41 22.80 21.64
N GLU A 223 -10.08 23.81 22.44
CA GLU A 223 -9.16 24.88 22.03
C GLU A 223 -7.70 24.42 21.81
N LYS A 224 -7.30 23.33 22.48
CA LYS A 224 -5.91 22.82 22.44
C LYS A 224 -5.71 21.70 21.42
N SER A 225 -6.80 21.12 20.91
CA SER A 225 -6.77 19.98 20.01
C SER A 225 -7.78 20.14 18.87
N MET A 226 -7.28 20.39 17.66
CA MET A 226 -8.05 20.15 16.44
C MET A 226 -7.97 18.66 16.10
N ASP A 227 -9.08 17.94 16.24
CA ASP A 227 -9.20 16.49 16.07
C ASP A 227 -10.57 16.09 15.50
N SER A 228 -10.97 14.82 15.59
CA SER A 228 -12.23 14.35 14.99
C SER A 228 -13.48 15.05 15.54
N ASN A 229 -13.42 15.68 16.72
CA ASN A 229 -14.52 16.53 17.21
C ASN A 229 -14.70 17.83 16.40
N TYR A 230 -13.77 18.15 15.50
CA TYR A 230 -13.87 19.27 14.56
C TYR A 230 -14.23 18.83 13.14
N PHE A 231 -13.58 17.80 12.60
CA PHE A 231 -13.71 17.39 11.20
C PHE A 231 -14.42 16.05 10.99
N GLY A 232 -14.72 15.30 12.07
CA GLY A 232 -15.37 14.00 12.01
C GLY A 232 -14.41 12.82 11.83
N PRO A 233 -14.91 11.67 11.35
CA PRO A 233 -14.10 10.49 11.09
C PRO A 233 -13.03 10.75 10.03
N LEU A 234 -11.82 10.28 10.28
CA LEU A 234 -10.64 10.45 9.41
C LEU A 234 -10.41 9.19 8.57
N SER A 235 -10.17 9.32 7.27
CA SER A 235 -9.79 8.17 6.43
C SER A 235 -8.45 7.56 6.86
N GLN A 236 -8.37 6.23 6.94
CA GLN A 236 -7.14 5.52 7.28
C GLN A 236 -6.03 5.74 6.25
N ASN A 237 -6.37 6.07 5.00
CA ASN A 237 -5.40 6.37 3.94
C ASN A 237 -4.60 7.65 4.18
N MET A 238 -5.08 8.56 5.04
CA MET A 238 -4.33 9.75 5.45
C MET A 238 -3.27 9.45 6.52
N VAL A 239 -3.28 8.25 7.09
CA VAL A 239 -2.32 7.84 8.12
C VAL A 239 -0.96 7.57 7.49
N LEU A 240 0.03 8.34 7.91
CA LEU A 240 1.44 8.17 7.53
C LEU A 240 2.07 6.98 8.27
N GLY A 241 1.76 6.83 9.55
CA GLY A 241 2.35 5.78 10.39
C GLY A 241 1.87 5.78 11.84
N LEU A 242 2.32 4.76 12.56
CA LEU A 242 2.05 4.52 13.98
C LEU A 242 3.23 4.97 14.84
N VAL A 243 2.97 5.69 15.92
CA VAL A 243 4.00 6.05 16.89
C VAL A 243 4.32 4.84 17.77
N THR A 244 5.57 4.38 17.75
CA THR A 244 6.00 3.18 18.48
C THR A 244 6.82 3.49 19.71
N ALA A 245 7.59 4.58 19.70
CA ALA A 245 8.44 4.95 20.83
C ALA A 245 8.68 6.47 20.90
N VAL A 246 8.96 6.96 22.10
CA VAL A 246 9.53 8.29 22.35
C VAL A 246 11.03 8.15 22.54
N LEU A 247 11.78 9.05 21.91
CA LEU A 247 13.24 9.07 21.91
C LEU A 247 13.73 10.26 22.75
N PRO A 248 13.96 10.07 24.06
CA PRO A 248 14.58 11.09 24.88
C PRO A 248 16.04 11.36 24.41
N PRO A 249 16.56 12.58 24.58
CA PRO A 249 17.87 12.96 24.02
C PRO A 249 19.07 12.22 24.65
N TRP A 250 18.96 11.78 25.91
CA TRP A 250 20.08 11.17 26.66
C TRP A 250 19.71 9.84 27.36
N ALA A 251 18.58 9.23 26.98
CA ALA A 251 18.07 8.02 27.64
C ALA A 251 17.59 6.98 26.61
N TRP A 252 17.23 5.79 27.11
CA TRP A 252 16.76 4.69 26.27
C TRP A 252 15.37 4.99 25.68
N PRO A 253 15.06 4.52 24.46
CA PRO A 253 13.73 4.66 23.86
C PRO A 253 12.63 4.13 24.78
N VAL A 254 11.59 4.93 25.00
CA VAL A 254 10.41 4.53 25.78
C VAL A 254 9.34 4.06 24.79
N ALA A 255 8.98 2.78 24.84
CA ALA A 255 7.94 2.23 23.98
C ALA A 255 6.56 2.80 24.36
N VAL A 256 5.80 3.23 23.35
CA VAL A 256 4.43 3.71 23.54
C VAL A 256 3.47 2.56 23.27
N ARG A 257 2.86 2.03 24.33
CA ARG A 257 1.84 0.98 24.23
C ARG A 257 0.46 1.60 24.40
N GLY A 258 -0.41 1.37 23.40
CA GLY A 258 -1.75 1.95 23.37
C GLY A 258 -2.69 1.45 24.47
N ASP A 259 -2.48 0.22 24.95
CA ASP A 259 -3.35 -0.43 25.93
C ASP A 259 -3.07 0.01 27.38
N GLU A 260 -1.84 0.46 27.67
CA GLU A 260 -1.38 0.79 29.02
C GLU A 260 -1.80 2.19 29.49
N HIS A 261 -2.16 3.09 28.56
CA HIS A 261 -2.45 4.49 28.89
C HIS A 261 -3.96 4.73 28.97
N ASP A 262 -4.40 5.36 30.05
CA ASP A 262 -5.75 5.92 30.13
C ASP A 262 -5.78 7.27 29.41
N TYR A 263 -6.83 7.47 28.62
CA TYR A 263 -7.05 8.69 27.85
C TYR A 263 -8.50 9.15 28.02
N PRO A 264 -8.78 10.45 27.87
CA PRO A 264 -10.03 11.05 28.32
C PRO A 264 -11.29 10.38 27.76
N ALA A 265 -11.28 9.99 26.48
CA ALA A 265 -12.41 9.32 25.86
C ALA A 265 -12.72 7.95 26.50
N LYS A 266 -11.69 7.17 26.87
CA LYS A 266 -11.82 5.87 27.55
C LYS A 266 -12.44 6.05 28.94
N THR A 267 -12.01 7.07 29.68
CA THR A 267 -12.53 7.39 31.03
C THR A 267 -13.97 7.92 30.97
N SER A 268 -14.30 8.70 29.94
CA SER A 268 -15.63 9.34 29.80
C SER A 268 -16.76 8.38 29.40
N GLY A 269 -16.45 7.15 28.98
CA GLY A 269 -17.46 6.18 28.52
C GLY A 269 -18.15 6.57 27.21
N ARG A 270 -17.61 7.53 26.43
CA ARG A 270 -18.21 8.01 25.17
C ARG A 270 -18.11 7.03 24.00
N LEU A 271 -17.38 5.93 24.15
CA LEU A 271 -17.10 4.95 23.10
C LEU A 271 -17.84 3.65 23.36
N GLU A 272 -18.78 3.32 22.49
CA GLU A 272 -19.37 1.99 22.38
C GLU A 272 -18.63 1.19 21.30
N LYS A 273 -18.10 0.02 21.69
CA LYS A 273 -17.22 -0.78 20.84
C LYS A 273 -18.01 -1.74 19.97
N ASP A 274 -17.65 -1.84 18.69
CA ASP A 274 -18.12 -2.87 17.77
C ASP A 274 -19.66 -2.98 17.64
N VAL A 275 -20.35 -1.84 17.70
CA VAL A 275 -21.82 -1.76 17.63
C VAL A 275 -22.33 -2.19 16.25
N VAL A 276 -21.60 -1.85 15.19
CA VAL A 276 -22.07 -1.99 13.81
C VAL A 276 -21.10 -2.83 12.98
N GLN A 277 -21.45 -4.10 12.74
CA GLN A 277 -20.54 -5.03 12.05
C GLN A 277 -20.40 -4.77 10.55
N HIS A 278 -21.47 -4.33 9.87
CA HIS A 278 -21.40 -4.00 8.43
C HIS A 278 -20.40 -2.87 8.14
N ALA A 279 -20.24 -1.93 9.07
CA ALA A 279 -19.27 -0.83 8.94
C ALA A 279 -17.80 -1.29 8.95
N LYS A 280 -17.51 -2.57 9.28
CA LYS A 280 -16.17 -3.16 9.16
C LYS A 280 -15.89 -3.81 7.82
N LEU A 281 -16.94 -4.15 7.09
CA LEU A 281 -16.82 -4.83 5.82
C LEU A 281 -16.52 -3.82 4.72
N ASP A 282 -15.69 -4.24 3.78
CA ASP A 282 -15.35 -3.46 2.60
C ASP A 282 -16.60 -3.37 1.71
N PRO A 283 -17.10 -2.18 1.35
CA PRO A 283 -18.33 -2.04 0.58
C PRO A 283 -18.26 -2.75 -0.76
N ASP A 284 -17.08 -2.83 -1.38
CA ASP A 284 -16.89 -3.57 -2.64
C ASP A 284 -17.03 -5.09 -2.42
N THR A 285 -16.57 -5.56 -1.26
CA THR A 285 -16.74 -6.98 -0.86
C THR A 285 -18.19 -7.26 -0.49
N GLU A 286 -18.88 -6.35 0.18
CA GLU A 286 -20.31 -6.49 0.47
C GLU A 286 -21.14 -6.53 -0.82
N ALA A 287 -20.88 -5.60 -1.75
CA ALA A 287 -21.53 -5.58 -3.06
C ALA A 287 -21.28 -6.89 -3.83
N SER A 288 -20.03 -7.37 -3.86
CA SER A 288 -19.70 -8.64 -4.50
C SER A 288 -20.35 -9.85 -3.83
N LYS A 289 -20.58 -9.83 -2.52
CA LYS A 289 -21.27 -10.90 -1.80
C LYS A 289 -22.78 -10.86 -2.07
N GLN A 290 -23.35 -9.67 -2.11
CA GLN A 290 -24.78 -9.48 -2.40
C GLN A 290 -25.11 -9.87 -3.85
N ASP A 291 -24.16 -9.73 -4.77
CA ASP A 291 -24.32 -10.18 -6.16
C ASP A 291 -23.94 -11.67 -6.37
N ASP A 292 -23.56 -12.42 -5.32
CA ASP A 292 -23.13 -13.81 -5.48
C ASP A 292 -24.33 -14.76 -5.68
N PRO A 293 -24.48 -15.39 -6.87
CA PRO A 293 -25.63 -16.25 -7.14
C PRO A 293 -25.73 -17.46 -6.22
N PHE A 294 -24.62 -17.89 -5.63
CA PHE A 294 -24.55 -19.04 -4.73
C PHE A 294 -25.05 -18.73 -3.33
N GLU A 295 -24.74 -17.54 -2.79
CA GLU A 295 -25.23 -17.10 -1.48
C GLU A 295 -26.73 -16.73 -1.53
N ASP A 296 -27.17 -16.11 -2.63
CA ASP A 296 -28.58 -15.74 -2.87
C ASP A 296 -29.49 -16.95 -3.18
N GLY A 297 -28.93 -18.13 -3.44
CA GLY A 297 -29.65 -19.32 -3.90
C GLY A 297 -30.12 -19.28 -5.36
N ARG A 298 -29.86 -18.18 -6.09
CA ARG A 298 -30.19 -18.05 -7.53
C ARG A 298 -29.50 -19.12 -8.39
N ALA A 299 -28.28 -19.51 -8.04
CA ALA A 299 -27.53 -20.56 -8.72
C ALA A 299 -28.29 -21.90 -8.74
N ALA A 300 -28.99 -22.23 -7.65
CA ALA A 300 -29.79 -23.45 -7.56
C ALA A 300 -31.03 -23.38 -8.46
N ILE A 301 -31.66 -22.21 -8.55
CA ILE A 301 -32.79 -21.97 -9.45
C ILE A 301 -32.33 -22.04 -10.91
N GLU A 302 -31.21 -21.40 -11.24
CA GLU A 302 -30.61 -21.47 -12.58
C GLU A 302 -30.30 -22.91 -12.97
N LEU A 303 -29.69 -23.70 -12.07
CA LEU A 303 -29.45 -25.13 -12.28
C LEU A 303 -30.75 -25.90 -12.57
N ALA A 304 -31.81 -25.64 -11.81
CA ALA A 304 -33.11 -26.26 -12.04
C ALA A 304 -33.69 -25.86 -13.41
N MET A 305 -33.60 -24.58 -13.80
CA MET A 305 -34.00 -24.11 -15.13
C MET A 305 -33.18 -24.77 -16.24
N MET A 306 -31.86 -24.96 -16.03
CA MET A 306 -31.00 -25.64 -17.00
C MET A 306 -31.47 -27.07 -17.26
N ARG A 307 -31.78 -27.79 -16.18
CA ARG A 307 -32.24 -29.18 -16.25
C ARG A 307 -33.61 -29.29 -16.92
N GLN A 308 -34.50 -28.34 -16.66
CA GLN A 308 -35.85 -28.35 -17.23
C GLN A 308 -35.86 -27.96 -18.72
N ASN A 309 -35.07 -26.96 -19.12
CA ASN A 309 -35.13 -26.34 -20.44
C ASN A 309 -33.83 -26.53 -21.27
N ARG A 310 -33.24 -27.73 -21.22
CA ARG A 310 -31.96 -28.03 -21.91
C ARG A 310 -31.98 -27.69 -23.40
N ASP A 311 -33.04 -28.05 -24.12
CA ASP A 311 -33.12 -27.83 -25.58
C ASP A 311 -33.14 -26.34 -25.95
N GLN A 312 -33.84 -25.53 -25.14
CA GLN A 312 -33.86 -24.09 -25.33
C GLN A 312 -32.46 -23.50 -25.09
N MET A 313 -31.72 -24.00 -24.11
CA MET A 313 -30.37 -23.52 -23.81
C MET A 313 -29.37 -23.77 -24.95
N ILE A 314 -29.51 -24.89 -25.66
CA ILE A 314 -28.71 -25.20 -26.86
C ILE A 314 -28.94 -24.16 -27.97
N THR A 315 -30.15 -23.59 -28.07
CA THR A 315 -30.41 -22.50 -29.02
C THR A 315 -29.85 -21.16 -28.50
N MET A 316 -29.98 -20.91 -27.20
CA MET A 316 -29.53 -19.67 -26.56
C MET A 316 -28.02 -19.49 -26.59
N ILE A 317 -27.25 -20.57 -26.47
CA ILE A 317 -25.79 -20.54 -26.47
C ILE A 317 -25.18 -20.08 -27.80
N ARG A 318 -25.97 -20.05 -28.88
CA ARG A 318 -25.55 -19.47 -30.17
C ARG A 318 -25.45 -17.95 -30.11
N ASP A 319 -26.17 -17.31 -29.19
CA ASP A 319 -26.07 -15.88 -28.92
C ASP A 319 -24.82 -15.61 -28.08
N LYS A 320 -23.95 -14.74 -28.58
CA LYS A 320 -22.69 -14.36 -27.91
C LYS A 320 -22.91 -13.85 -26.49
N SER A 321 -23.95 -13.04 -26.27
CA SER A 321 -24.22 -12.44 -24.96
C SER A 321 -24.61 -13.50 -23.92
N LYS A 322 -25.46 -14.45 -24.32
CA LYS A 322 -25.93 -15.55 -23.47
C LYS A 322 -24.82 -16.58 -23.23
N PHE A 323 -24.00 -16.85 -24.25
CA PHE A 323 -22.82 -17.68 -24.11
C PHE A 323 -21.83 -17.12 -23.08
N GLU A 324 -21.51 -15.83 -23.13
CA GLU A 324 -20.61 -15.22 -22.15
C GLU A 324 -21.17 -15.27 -20.72
N ARG A 325 -22.49 -15.13 -20.55
CA ARG A 325 -23.15 -15.33 -19.25
C ARG A 325 -22.98 -16.75 -18.73
N MET A 326 -23.25 -17.77 -19.56
CA MET A 326 -23.05 -19.18 -19.20
C MET A 326 -21.59 -19.50 -18.90
N LYS A 327 -20.66 -18.91 -19.65
CA LYS A 327 -19.21 -19.05 -19.42
C LYS A 327 -18.78 -18.42 -18.10
N THR A 328 -19.29 -17.23 -17.79
CA THR A 328 -19.04 -16.56 -16.51
C THR A 328 -19.56 -17.39 -15.34
N MET A 329 -20.78 -17.93 -15.47
CA MET A 329 -21.38 -18.83 -14.50
C MET A 329 -20.57 -20.12 -14.32
N TYR A 330 -20.08 -20.70 -15.42
CA TYR A 330 -19.21 -21.86 -15.41
C TYR A 330 -17.89 -21.62 -14.66
N GLU A 331 -17.22 -20.51 -14.94
CA GLU A 331 -15.97 -20.15 -14.24
C GLU A 331 -16.23 -19.87 -12.76
N ARG A 332 -17.33 -19.17 -12.43
CA ARG A 332 -17.74 -18.95 -11.04
C ARG A 332 -18.00 -20.29 -10.33
N ALA A 333 -18.77 -21.20 -10.94
CA ALA A 333 -19.04 -22.52 -10.38
C ALA A 333 -17.75 -23.34 -10.19
N LYS A 334 -16.78 -23.26 -11.12
CA LYS A 334 -15.44 -23.86 -10.94
C LYS A 334 -14.69 -23.30 -9.74
N THR A 335 -14.80 -21.99 -9.49
CA THR A 335 -14.17 -21.37 -8.30
C THR A 335 -14.85 -21.82 -7.01
N GLU A 336 -16.18 -21.87 -6.98
CA GLU A 336 -16.95 -22.36 -5.82
C GLU A 336 -16.73 -23.85 -5.55
N LEU A 337 -16.54 -24.66 -6.58
CA LEU A 337 -16.23 -26.08 -6.41
C LEU A 337 -14.87 -26.28 -5.70
N LYS A 338 -13.92 -25.36 -5.86
CA LYS A 338 -12.60 -25.41 -5.21
C LYS A 338 -12.62 -24.85 -3.78
N HIS A 339 -13.33 -23.76 -3.55
CA HIS A 339 -13.20 -22.95 -2.34
C HIS A 339 -14.49 -22.81 -1.51
N GLY A 340 -15.65 -23.17 -2.06
CA GLY A 340 -16.96 -22.97 -1.46
C GLY A 340 -17.28 -23.93 -0.30
N THR A 341 -18.46 -23.77 0.28
CA THR A 341 -19.04 -24.62 1.34
C THR A 341 -19.57 -25.94 0.79
N GLY A 342 -19.98 -26.89 1.65
CA GLY A 342 -20.54 -28.18 1.20
C GLY A 342 -21.78 -28.02 0.30
N GLU A 343 -22.73 -27.18 0.72
CA GLU A 343 -23.99 -26.93 0.00
C GLU A 343 -23.74 -26.21 -1.34
N SER A 344 -22.91 -25.14 -1.33
CA SER A 344 -22.56 -24.41 -2.56
C SER A 344 -21.78 -25.29 -3.55
N ARG A 345 -20.96 -26.25 -3.05
CA ARG A 345 -20.23 -27.21 -3.90
C ARG A 345 -21.16 -28.17 -4.64
N GLU A 346 -22.26 -28.61 -4.02
CA GLU A 346 -23.23 -29.49 -4.68
C GLU A 346 -23.98 -28.78 -5.81
N VAL A 347 -24.37 -27.52 -5.59
CA VAL A 347 -24.97 -26.69 -6.63
C VAL A 347 -23.94 -26.41 -7.74
N ALA A 348 -22.71 -26.07 -7.36
CA ALA A 348 -21.63 -25.79 -8.29
C ALA A 348 -21.26 -27.02 -9.15
N SER A 349 -21.20 -28.22 -8.56
CA SER A 349 -20.93 -29.45 -9.32
C SER A 349 -22.03 -29.72 -10.33
N GLY A 350 -23.29 -29.59 -9.93
CA GLY A 350 -24.43 -29.70 -10.84
C GLY A 350 -24.38 -28.70 -11.99
N LEU A 351 -24.09 -27.42 -11.71
CA LEU A 351 -23.94 -26.39 -12.75
C LEU A 351 -22.80 -26.70 -13.71
N VAL A 352 -21.63 -27.10 -13.19
CA VAL A 352 -20.46 -27.45 -14.01
C VAL A 352 -20.79 -28.61 -14.94
N GLU A 353 -21.48 -29.65 -14.45
CA GLU A 353 -21.88 -30.80 -15.27
C GLU A 353 -22.85 -30.42 -16.38
N GLU A 354 -23.92 -29.69 -16.07
CA GLU A 354 -24.91 -29.27 -17.07
C GLU A 354 -24.29 -28.35 -18.13
N LEU A 355 -23.46 -27.39 -17.71
CA LEU A 355 -22.78 -26.46 -18.63
C LEU A 355 -21.76 -27.18 -19.52
N GLN A 356 -21.04 -28.18 -19.01
CA GLN A 356 -20.15 -28.99 -19.84
C GLN A 356 -20.91 -29.73 -20.92
N VAL A 357 -22.04 -30.37 -20.58
CA VAL A 357 -22.89 -31.07 -21.54
C VAL A 357 -23.42 -30.10 -22.61
N LEU A 358 -23.84 -28.90 -22.20
CA LEU A 358 -24.30 -27.86 -23.11
C LEU A 358 -23.19 -27.37 -24.06
N PHE A 359 -21.98 -27.12 -23.56
CA PHE A 359 -20.86 -26.75 -24.42
C PHE A 359 -20.52 -27.85 -25.44
N GLU A 360 -20.51 -29.11 -24.99
CA GLU A 360 -20.25 -30.24 -25.88
C GLU A 360 -21.33 -30.42 -26.95
N SER A 361 -22.60 -30.17 -26.62
CA SER A 361 -23.73 -30.26 -27.57
C SER A 361 -23.59 -29.30 -28.76
N VAL A 362 -22.88 -28.19 -28.57
CA VAL A 362 -22.64 -27.17 -29.61
C VAL A 362 -21.29 -27.37 -30.30
N GLY A 363 -20.54 -28.41 -29.91
CA GLY A 363 -19.23 -28.73 -30.49
C GLY A 363 -18.10 -27.86 -29.95
N LEU A 364 -18.25 -27.33 -28.74
CA LEU A 364 -17.19 -26.71 -27.95
C LEU A 364 -16.52 -27.75 -27.04
N ASN A 365 -15.37 -27.39 -26.47
CA ASN A 365 -14.75 -28.18 -25.41
C ASN A 365 -15.55 -28.07 -24.11
N LYS A 366 -15.28 -28.98 -23.16
CA LYS A 366 -15.85 -28.93 -21.81
C LYS A 366 -15.58 -27.61 -21.08
N ASP A 367 -14.50 -26.92 -21.46
CA ASP A 367 -14.13 -25.59 -20.94
C ASP A 367 -14.80 -24.43 -21.69
N GLY A 368 -15.73 -24.70 -22.63
CA GLY A 368 -16.36 -23.68 -23.47
C GLY A 368 -15.49 -23.13 -24.60
N ASN A 369 -14.23 -23.54 -24.71
CA ASN A 369 -13.32 -23.11 -25.78
C ASN A 369 -13.63 -23.81 -27.11
N VAL A 370 -13.35 -23.14 -28.24
CA VAL A 370 -13.54 -23.72 -29.58
C VAL A 370 -12.62 -24.91 -29.78
N MET A 371 -13.18 -26.06 -30.15
CA MET A 371 -12.37 -27.24 -30.49
C MET A 371 -11.68 -27.07 -31.86
N PRO A 372 -10.39 -27.43 -31.97
CA PRO A 372 -9.72 -27.54 -33.26
C PRO A 372 -10.48 -28.48 -34.23
N PRO A 373 -10.56 -28.17 -35.53
CA PRO A 373 -11.33 -28.95 -36.50
C PRO A 373 -10.97 -30.45 -36.53
N ALA A 374 -9.69 -30.77 -36.37
CA ALA A 374 -9.17 -32.14 -36.36
C ALA A 374 -9.67 -32.99 -35.18
N LEU A 375 -9.95 -32.38 -34.02
CA LEU A 375 -10.47 -33.10 -32.85
C LEU A 375 -11.99 -33.28 -32.93
N ARG A 376 -12.68 -32.38 -33.65
CA ARG A 376 -14.14 -32.43 -33.82
C ARG A 376 -14.58 -33.62 -34.67
N SER A 377 -13.88 -33.92 -35.77
CA SER A 377 -14.16 -35.09 -36.62
C SER A 377 -13.91 -36.41 -35.87
N LEU A 378 -12.82 -36.47 -35.11
CA LEU A 378 -12.42 -37.64 -34.33
C LEU A 378 -13.43 -37.95 -33.20
N LYS A 379 -13.94 -36.92 -32.53
CA LYS A 379 -14.98 -37.08 -31.51
C LYS A 379 -16.31 -37.50 -32.13
N ARG A 380 -16.72 -36.88 -33.25
CA ARG A 380 -17.96 -37.24 -33.97
C ARG A 380 -17.95 -38.71 -34.41
N GLY A 381 -16.88 -39.18 -35.06
CA GLY A 381 -16.75 -40.59 -35.45
C GLY A 381 -16.86 -41.56 -34.26
N ARG A 382 -16.23 -41.25 -33.12
CA ARG A 382 -16.34 -42.08 -31.91
C ARG A 382 -17.74 -42.07 -31.28
N THR A 383 -18.51 -41.02 -31.50
CA THR A 383 -19.87 -40.90 -30.95
C THR A 383 -20.82 -41.74 -31.80
N ASP A 384 -20.71 -41.59 -33.12
CA ASP A 384 -21.52 -42.34 -34.10
C ASP A 384 -21.33 -43.85 -33.94
N GLU A 385 -20.09 -44.32 -33.77
CA GLU A 385 -19.79 -45.75 -33.51
C GLU A 385 -20.46 -46.27 -32.22
N ARG A 386 -20.45 -45.46 -31.15
CA ARG A 386 -21.06 -45.83 -29.87
C ARG A 386 -22.59 -45.84 -29.94
N GLU A 387 -23.21 -44.95 -30.71
CA GLU A 387 -24.66 -44.93 -30.88
C GLU A 387 -25.12 -46.14 -31.68
N VAL A 388 -24.42 -46.46 -32.77
CA VAL A 388 -24.68 -47.66 -33.57
C VAL A 388 -24.58 -48.92 -32.70
N GLU A 389 -23.56 -49.02 -31.85
CA GLU A 389 -23.43 -50.18 -30.95
C GLU A 389 -24.51 -50.23 -29.86
N LYS A 390 -24.94 -49.09 -29.31
CA LYS A 390 -26.06 -49.03 -28.36
C LYS A 390 -27.38 -49.47 -29.00
N GLN A 391 -27.67 -49.03 -30.22
CA GLN A 391 -28.86 -49.45 -30.96
C GLN A 391 -28.84 -50.95 -31.22
N LYS A 392 -27.70 -51.49 -31.67
CA LYS A 392 -27.54 -52.93 -31.86
C LYS A 392 -27.80 -53.73 -30.58
N ARG A 393 -27.27 -53.28 -29.43
CA ARG A 393 -27.53 -53.92 -28.12
C ARG A 393 -28.99 -53.82 -27.69
N LEU A 394 -29.66 -52.71 -27.98
CA LEU A 394 -31.08 -52.53 -27.68
C LEU A 394 -31.95 -53.46 -28.53
N ASP A 395 -31.66 -53.57 -29.82
CA ASP A 395 -32.36 -54.47 -30.75
C ASP A 395 -32.18 -55.94 -30.34
N GLU A 396 -30.96 -56.33 -29.96
CA GLU A 396 -30.69 -57.68 -29.42
C GLU A 396 -31.47 -57.95 -28.12
N TYR A 397 -31.57 -56.96 -27.22
CA TYR A 397 -32.35 -57.09 -26.00
C TYR A 397 -33.85 -57.26 -26.27
N LEU A 398 -34.42 -56.44 -27.16
CA LEU A 398 -35.82 -56.52 -27.56
C LEU A 398 -36.14 -57.83 -28.27
N ALA A 399 -35.22 -58.33 -29.10
CA ALA A 399 -35.35 -59.63 -29.75
C ALA A 399 -35.41 -60.78 -28.73
N ARG A 400 -34.55 -60.74 -27.69
CA ARG A 400 -34.58 -61.73 -26.59
C ARG A 400 -35.88 -61.67 -25.79
N GLN A 401 -36.40 -60.47 -25.51
CA GLN A 401 -37.70 -60.34 -24.82
C GLN A 401 -38.87 -60.90 -25.65
N ARG A 402 -38.88 -60.68 -26.97
CA ARG A 402 -39.90 -61.24 -27.88
C ARG A 402 -39.85 -62.77 -27.95
N GLN A 403 -38.65 -63.35 -27.92
CA GLN A 403 -38.49 -64.81 -27.87
C GLN A 403 -39.01 -65.37 -26.55
N ALA A 404 -38.62 -64.77 -25.42
CA ALA A 404 -39.10 -65.19 -24.10
C ALA A 404 -40.63 -65.06 -23.93
N SER A 405 -41.27 -64.05 -24.54
CA SER A 405 -42.73 -63.92 -24.53
C SER A 405 -43.43 -64.97 -25.40
N ASN A 406 -42.84 -65.37 -26.53
CA ASN A 406 -43.41 -66.41 -27.40
C ASN A 406 -43.29 -67.81 -26.78
N ASP A 407 -42.16 -68.10 -26.12
CA ASP A 407 -41.95 -69.39 -25.45
C ASP A 407 -42.86 -69.57 -24.22
N GLY A 408 -43.26 -68.47 -23.56
CA GLY A 408 -44.21 -68.49 -22.45
C GLY A 408 -45.69 -68.71 -22.84
N ILE A 409 -46.06 -68.50 -24.11
CA ILE A 409 -47.43 -68.73 -24.62
C ILE A 409 -47.58 -70.15 -25.17
N GLY A 410 -46.48 -70.80 -25.59
CA GLY A 410 -46.49 -72.18 -26.09
C GLY A 410 -46.60 -73.28 -25.02
N SER A 411 -46.53 -72.95 -23.73
CA SER A 411 -46.58 -73.93 -22.63
C SER A 411 -47.93 -73.99 -21.89
N GLN A 412 -49.00 -73.39 -22.42
CA GLN A 412 -50.36 -73.42 -21.84
C GLN A 412 -51.46 -73.91 -22.82
N ALA A 413 -51.09 -74.54 -23.94
CA ALA A 413 -52.03 -75.16 -24.87
C ALA A 413 -52.07 -76.69 -24.74
#